data_AF-I4FUL8-F1
#
_entry.id   AF-I4FUL8-F1
#
_cell.length_a   1.000
_cell.length_b   1.000
_cell.length_c   1.000
_cell.angle_alpha   90.00
_cell.angle_beta   90.00
_cell.angle_gamma   90.00
#
_symmetry.space_group_name_H-M   'P 1'
#
loop_
_entity.id
_entity.type
_entity.pdbx_description
1 polymer ?
#
loop_
_entity_poly.entity_id
_entity_poly.type
_entity_poly.pdbx_seq_one_letter_code
_entity_poly.pdbx_strand_id
1 'polypeptide(L)'
;MPLYRLGFEQATHFTQNCLESANLINPTEDQYFAAIAKAKQFPDQTITIVDALTAIISIELDLPVWSYDYHFDIMRVKVWR
;
A
#
# COMPACT_ATOMS: atom_id res chain seq x y z
N MET A 1 7.19 5.72 -5.44
CA MET A 1 8.00 6.88 -5.88
C MET A 1 8.04 7.87 -4.72
N PRO A 2 9.20 8.27 -4.18
CA PRO A 2 9.23 9.16 -3.03
C PRO A 2 8.86 10.59 -3.46
N LEU A 3 7.70 11.10 -3.00
CA LEU A 3 7.18 12.41 -3.41
C LEU A 3 8.17 13.57 -3.16
N TYR A 4 9.03 13.45 -2.15
CA TYR A 4 10.03 14.49 -1.84
C TYR A 4 11.01 14.77 -2.99
N ARG A 5 11.22 13.82 -3.92
CA ARG A 5 12.11 13.99 -5.07
C ARG A 5 11.51 14.85 -6.18
N LEU A 6 10.20 15.09 -6.16
CA LEU A 6 9.50 15.89 -7.16
C LEU A 6 9.64 17.40 -6.94
N GLY A 7 10.03 17.83 -5.73
CA GLY A 7 9.95 19.23 -5.31
C GLY A 7 8.55 19.61 -4.84
N PHE A 8 8.44 20.71 -4.07
CA PHE A 8 7.22 21.07 -3.34
C PHE A 8 6.00 21.29 -4.27
N GLU A 9 6.17 22.05 -5.34
CA GLU A 9 5.07 22.39 -6.27
C GLU A 9 4.53 21.14 -6.97
N GLN A 10 5.43 20.34 -7.55
CA GLN A 10 5.04 19.12 -8.27
C GLN A 10 4.47 18.05 -7.34
N ALA A 11 5.00 17.92 -6.11
CA ALA A 11 4.44 17.01 -5.11
C ALA A 11 3.01 17.43 -4.71
N THR A 12 2.77 18.74 -4.54
CA THR A 12 1.45 19.29 -4.24
C THR A 12 0.47 19.02 -5.38
N HIS A 13 0.84 19.35 -6.62
CA HIS A 13 0.00 19.13 -7.80
C HIS A 13 -0.32 17.64 -8.01
N PHE A 14 0.69 16.77 -7.87
CA PHE A 14 0.47 15.32 -7.96
C PHE A 14 -0.49 14.82 -6.88
N THR A 15 -0.32 15.28 -5.63
CA THR A 15 -1.19 14.90 -4.52
C THR A 15 -2.64 15.34 -4.78
N GLN A 16 -2.84 16.56 -5.27
CA GLN A 16 -4.16 17.07 -5.62
C GLN A 16 -4.81 16.22 -6.72
N ASN A 17 -4.06 15.89 -7.78
CA ASN A 17 -4.56 15.01 -8.85
C ASN A 17 -4.97 13.64 -8.32
N CYS A 18 -4.22 13.05 -7.39
CA CYS A 18 -4.61 11.79 -6.75
C CYS A 18 -5.91 11.92 -5.96
N LEU A 19 -6.10 13.01 -5.21
CA LEU A 19 -7.34 13.24 -4.45
C LEU A 19 -8.56 13.38 -5.36
N GLU A 20 -8.39 13.95 -6.56
CA GLU A 20 -9.48 14.15 -7.53
C GLU A 20 -9.78 12.90 -8.37
N SER A 21 -8.82 11.99 -8.52
CA SER A 21 -8.92 10.83 -9.43
C SER A 21 -9.05 9.47 -8.75
N ALA A 22 -8.88 9.39 -7.42
CA ALA A 22 -8.91 8.13 -6.68
C ALA A 22 -9.88 8.18 -5.50
N ASN A 23 -10.47 7.03 -5.18
CA ASN A 23 -11.21 6.85 -3.94
C ASN A 23 -10.24 6.66 -2.77
N LEU A 24 -10.42 7.43 -1.71
CA LEU A 24 -9.63 7.28 -0.50
C LEU A 24 -10.18 6.16 0.37
N ILE A 25 -9.29 5.29 0.82
CA ILE A 25 -9.59 4.22 1.75
C ILE A 25 -8.86 4.55 3.05
N ASN A 26 -9.62 4.64 4.13
CA ASN A 26 -9.08 4.79 5.48
C ASN A 26 -9.09 3.41 6.14
N PRO A 27 -7.93 2.87 6.56
CA PRO A 27 -7.91 1.56 7.20
C PRO A 27 -8.64 1.57 8.54
N THR A 28 -9.36 0.48 8.82
CA THR A 28 -9.98 0.25 10.13
C THR A 28 -8.97 -0.28 11.13
N GLU A 29 -9.29 -0.20 12.43
CA GLU A 29 -8.45 -0.74 13.50
C GLU A 29 -8.19 -2.25 13.32
N ASP A 30 -9.21 -3.01 12.93
CA ASP A 30 -9.08 -4.45 12.65
C ASP A 30 -8.10 -4.75 11.51
N GLN A 31 -8.10 -3.91 10.46
CA GLN A 31 -7.16 -4.04 9.35
C GLN A 31 -5.72 -3.74 9.80
N TYR A 32 -5.51 -2.83 10.76
CA TYR A 32 -4.18 -2.65 11.38
C TYR A 32 -3.73 -3.89 12.13
N PHE A 33 -4.59 -4.50 12.96
CA PHE A 33 -4.24 -5.73 13.67
C PHE A 33 -3.94 -6.89 12.70
N ALA A 34 -4.75 -7.03 11.65
CA ALA A 34 -4.53 -8.02 10.61
C ALA A 34 -3.21 -7.78 9.85
N ALA A 35 -2.87 -6.52 9.54
CA ALA A 35 -1.62 -6.15 8.88
C ALA A 35 -0.40 -6.47 9.76
N ILE A 36 -0.47 -6.17 11.06
CA ILE A 36 0.59 -6.52 12.01
C ILE A 36 0.77 -8.05 12.07
N ALA A 37 -0.33 -8.81 12.13
CA ALA A 37 -0.27 -10.26 12.14
C ALA A 37 0.31 -10.82 10.84
N LYS A 38 -0.04 -10.23 9.69
CA LYS A 38 0.48 -10.63 8.38
C LYS A 38 1.97 -10.33 8.23
N ALA A 39 2.44 -9.15 8.64
CA ALA A 39 3.87 -8.80 8.59
C ALA A 39 4.73 -9.78 9.42
N LYS A 40 4.23 -10.20 10.59
CA LYS A 40 4.91 -11.19 11.46
C LYS A 40 5.11 -12.57 10.81
N GLN A 41 4.38 -12.90 9.74
CA GLN A 41 4.56 -14.16 9.01
C GLN A 41 5.84 -14.18 8.16
N PHE A 42 6.48 -13.02 7.97
CA PHE A 42 7.66 -12.87 7.12
C PHE A 42 8.82 -12.23 7.91
N PRO A 43 9.34 -12.90 8.96
CA PRO A 43 10.34 -12.32 9.87
C PRO A 43 11.66 -11.95 9.18
N ASP A 44 11.99 -12.62 8.06
CA ASP A 44 13.20 -12.38 7.28
C ASP A 44 13.03 -11.26 6.24
N GLN A 45 11.84 -10.66 6.14
CA GLN A 45 11.53 -9.60 5.19
C GLN A 45 11.26 -8.29 5.92
N THR A 46 11.76 -7.18 5.41
CA THR A 46 11.49 -5.84 5.98
C THR A 46 10.17 -5.29 5.45
N ILE A 47 9.07 -6.01 5.69
CA ILE A 47 7.73 -5.59 5.28
C ILE A 47 7.28 -4.45 6.18
N THR A 48 6.94 -3.31 5.60
CA THR A 48 6.43 -2.17 6.36
C THR A 48 4.96 -2.36 6.73
N ILE A 49 4.49 -1.65 7.75
CA ILE A 49 3.06 -1.67 8.12
C ILE A 49 2.16 -1.19 6.96
N VAL A 50 2.64 -0.27 6.13
CA VAL A 50 1.90 0.26 4.97
C VAL A 50 1.76 -0.80 3.89
N ASP A 51 2.81 -1.57 3.62
CA ASP A 51 2.75 -2.68 2.65
C ASP A 51 1.77 -3.77 3.13
N ALA A 52 1.86 -4.13 4.42
CA ALA A 52 0.97 -5.12 5.01
C ALA A 52 -0.49 -4.65 5.02
N LEU A 53 -0.76 -3.37 5.34
CA LEU A 53 -2.11 -2.78 5.26
C LEU A 53 -2.65 -2.80 3.84
N THR A 54 -1.83 -2.38 2.87
CA THR A 54 -2.20 -2.39 1.45
C THR A 54 -2.53 -3.81 1.00
N ALA A 55 -1.78 -4.81 1.47
CA ALA A 55 -2.07 -6.22 1.22
C ALA A 55 -3.40 -6.69 1.82
N ILE A 56 -3.71 -6.32 3.07
CA ILE A 56 -4.99 -6.67 3.72
C ILE A 56 -6.17 -6.05 2.95
N ILE A 57 -6.11 -4.74 2.69
CA ILE A 57 -7.17 -4.02 1.98
C ILE A 57 -7.37 -4.59 0.56
N SER A 58 -6.28 -4.87 -0.15
CA SER A 58 -6.33 -5.48 -1.49
C SER A 58 -7.03 -6.84 -1.48
N ILE A 59 -6.74 -7.68 -0.48
CA ILE A 59 -7.37 -9.00 -0.34
C ILE A 59 -8.86 -8.87 -0.03
N GLU A 60 -9.23 -7.99 0.89
CA GLU A 60 -10.63 -7.80 1.28
C GLU A 60 -11.50 -7.23 0.16
N LEU A 61 -10.95 -6.31 -0.63
CA LEU A 61 -11.65 -5.70 -1.76
C LEU A 61 -11.56 -6.52 -3.06
N ASP A 62 -10.78 -7.61 -3.07
CA ASP A 62 -10.40 -8.38 -4.26
C ASP A 62 -9.86 -7.52 -5.42
N LEU A 63 -9.09 -6.47 -5.08
CA LEU A 63 -8.48 -5.56 -6.04
C LEU A 63 -6.97 -5.77 -6.12
N PRO A 64 -6.36 -5.74 -7.32
CA PRO A 64 -4.92 -5.87 -7.44
C PRO A 64 -4.18 -4.62 -6.93
N VAL A 65 -3.02 -4.82 -6.32
CA VAL A 65 -2.12 -3.73 -5.94
C VAL A 65 -1.35 -3.25 -7.17
N TRP A 66 -1.32 -1.94 -7.38
CA TRP A 66 -0.42 -1.32 -8.35
C TRP A 66 0.86 -0.85 -7.65
N SER A 67 1.91 -1.65 -7.74
CA SER A 67 3.20 -1.38 -7.12
C SER A 67 4.34 -2.06 -7.87
N TYR A 68 5.55 -1.52 -7.74
CA TYR A 68 6.79 -2.15 -8.19
C TYR A 68 7.51 -2.91 -7.07
N ASP A 69 6.98 -2.90 -5.85
CA ASP A 69 7.58 -3.55 -4.69
C ASP A 69 7.30 -5.07 -4.71
N TYR A 70 8.36 -5.87 -4.64
CA TYR A 70 8.28 -7.33 -4.63
C TYR A 70 7.69 -7.90 -3.34
N HIS A 71 7.58 -7.11 -2.26
CA HIS A 71 6.95 -7.54 -1.02
C HIS A 71 5.50 -8.03 -1.24
N PHE A 72 4.78 -7.46 -2.21
CA PHE A 72 3.41 -7.88 -2.54
C PHE A 72 3.34 -9.27 -3.19
N ASP A 73 4.33 -9.62 -4.01
CA ASP A 73 4.47 -10.98 -4.54
C ASP A 73 4.75 -11.98 -3.42
N ILE A 74 5.63 -11.62 -2.47
CA ILE A 74 5.93 -12.45 -1.28
C ILE A 74 4.68 -12.66 -0.41
N MET A 75 3.91 -11.59 -0.18
CA MET A 75 2.66 -11.64 0.57
C MET A 75 1.50 -12.32 -0.19
N ARG A 76 1.76 -12.79 -1.42
CA ARG A 76 0.84 -13.49 -2.32
C ARG A 76 -0.42 -12.67 -2.64
N VAL A 77 -0.25 -11.38 -2.85
CA VAL A 77 -1.32 -10.47 -3.25
C VAL A 77 -1.34 -10.36 -4.79
N LYS A 78 -2.53 -10.16 -5.37
CA LYS A 78 -2.63 -9.88 -6.82
C LYS A 78 -1.95 -8.54 -7.11
N VAL A 79 -0.99 -8.52 -8.04
CA VAL A 79 -0.32 -7.28 -8.48
C VAL A 79 -0.71 -7.00 -9.93
N TRP A 80 -1.05 -5.75 -10.24
CA TRP A 80 -1.32 -5.34 -11.63
C TRP A 80 -0.01 -5.18 -12.39
N ARG A 81 0.11 -5.86 -13.54
CA ARG A 81 1.28 -5.87 -14.42
C ARG A 81 0.89 -5.55 -15.85
#